data_AF-A0A7K4SG52-F1
#
_entry.id   AF-A0A7K4SG52-F1
#
_cell.length_a   1.000
_cell.length_b   1.000
_cell.length_c   1.000
_cell.angle_alpha   90.00
_cell.angle_beta   90.00
_cell.angle_gamma   90.00
#
_symmetry.space_group_name_H-M   'P 1'
#
loop_
_entity.id
_entity.type
_entity.pdbx_description
1 polymer ?
#
loop_
_entity_poly.entity_id
_entity_poly.type
_entity_poly.pdbx_seq_one_letter_code
_entity_poly.pdbx_strand_id
1 'polypeptide(L)'
;SENQVAEETELVFRSYALYRYQQEVQERGEEVPVDPEITELEQEPDSTGRQVGMRLAIIGDDINQRYDAEFREMLKSLQPTKDN
;
A
#
# COMPACT_ATOMS: atom_id res chain seq x y z
N SER A 1 6.84 16.87 15.32
CA SER A 1 7.46 16.09 16.42
C SER A 1 7.33 14.61 16.10
N GLU A 2 7.93 13.69 16.88
CA GLU A 2 7.75 12.25 16.66
C GLU A 2 6.26 11.84 16.68
N ASN A 3 5.50 12.35 17.65
CA ASN A 3 4.04 12.10 17.73
C ASN A 3 3.29 12.59 16.49
N GLN A 4 3.65 13.76 15.96
CA GLN A 4 3.03 14.29 14.74
C GLN A 4 3.33 13.42 13.52
N VAL A 5 4.55 12.88 13.41
CA VAL A 5 4.89 11.95 12.33
C VAL A 5 4.08 10.66 12.44
N ALA A 6 3.85 10.17 13.65
CA ALA A 6 3.02 8.99 13.87
C ALA A 6 1.56 9.23 13.42
N GLU A 7 0.99 10.39 13.74
CA GLU A 7 -0.35 10.81 13.29
C GLU A 7 -0.43 10.94 11.76
N GLU A 8 0.58 11.54 11.13
CA GLU A 8 0.61 11.73 9.67
C GLU A 8 0.85 10.42 8.91
N THR A 9 1.48 9.42 9.53
CA THR A 9 1.83 8.14 8.91
C THR A 9 0.59 7.39 8.43
N GLU A 10 -0.53 7.46 9.17
CA GLU A 10 -1.76 6.78 8.77
C GLU A 10 -2.31 7.30 7.44
N LEU A 11 -2.32 8.63 7.26
CA LEU A 11 -2.76 9.25 6.00
C LEU A 11 -1.85 8.89 4.83
N VAL A 12 -0.53 8.88 5.07
CA VAL A 12 0.47 8.48 4.07
C VAL A 12 0.27 7.02 3.69
N PHE A 13 0.11 6.12 4.66
CA PHE A 13 -0.01 4.69 4.44
C PHE A 13 -1.30 4.33 3.68
N ARG A 14 -2.45 4.89 4.07
CA ARG A 14 -3.72 4.70 3.35
C ARG A 14 -3.60 5.13 1.89
N SER A 15 -2.94 6.27 1.64
CA SER A 15 -2.70 6.72 0.27
C SER A 15 -1.73 5.82 -0.49
N TYR A 16 -0.65 5.38 0.15
CA TYR A 16 0.28 4.44 -0.46
C TYR A 16 -0.43 3.15 -0.88
N ALA A 17 -1.17 2.52 0.05
CA ALA A 17 -1.86 1.25 -0.18
C ALA A 17 -2.86 1.34 -1.35
N LEU A 18 -3.69 2.40 -1.39
CA LEU A 18 -4.65 2.60 -2.47
C LEU A 18 -3.97 2.74 -3.84
N TYR A 19 -2.93 3.58 -3.95
CA TYR A 19 -2.25 3.79 -5.22
C TYR A 19 -1.48 2.55 -5.69
N ARG A 20 -0.86 1.81 -4.76
CA ARG A 20 -0.22 0.52 -5.06
C ARG A 20 -1.22 -0.50 -5.59
N TYR A 21 -2.35 -0.66 -4.91
CA TYR A 21 -3.41 -1.56 -5.35
C TYR A 21 -3.94 -1.20 -6.75
N GLN A 22 -4.17 0.09 -7.01
CA GLN A 22 -4.60 0.55 -8.34
C GLN A 22 -3.58 0.23 -9.44
N GLN A 23 -2.28 0.39 -9.16
CA GLN A 23 -1.21 0.02 -10.09
C GLN A 23 -1.21 -1.49 -10.36
N GLU A 24 -1.29 -2.31 -9.31
CA GLU A 24 -1.34 -3.77 -9.46
C GLU A 24 -2.55 -4.21 -10.31
N VAL A 25 -3.73 -3.62 -10.08
CA VAL A 25 -4.92 -3.88 -10.90
C VAL A 25 -4.70 -3.47 -12.36
N GLN A 26 -4.02 -2.35 -12.62
CA GLN A 26 -3.71 -1.92 -13.99
C GLN A 26 -2.73 -2.87 -14.69
N GLU A 27 -1.77 -3.43 -13.96
CA GLU A 27 -0.74 -4.33 -14.50
C GLU A 27 -1.23 -5.76 -14.70
N ARG A 28 -2.00 -6.27 -13.74
CA ARG A 28 -2.34 -7.70 -13.64
C ARG A 28 -3.84 -7.99 -13.75
N GLY A 29 -4.68 -6.96 -13.74
CA GLY A 29 -6.12 -7.08 -13.97
C GLY A 29 -6.80 -8.05 -13.00
N GLU A 30 -7.48 -9.05 -13.56
CA GLU A 30 -8.30 -10.03 -12.84
C GLU A 30 -7.51 -10.92 -11.87
N GLU A 31 -6.18 -10.96 -11.96
CA GLU A 31 -5.34 -11.70 -11.02
C GLU A 31 -5.19 -11.03 -9.64
N VAL A 32 -5.57 -9.76 -9.53
CA VAL A 32 -5.52 -9.02 -8.27
C VAL A 32 -6.82 -9.26 -7.52
N PRO A 33 -6.78 -9.86 -6.31
CA PRO A 33 -7.98 -10.05 -5.52
C PRO A 33 -8.56 -8.69 -5.13
N VAL A 34 -9.89 -8.57 -5.22
CA VAL A 34 -10.57 -7.35 -4.75
C VAL A 34 -10.42 -7.23 -3.25
N ASP A 35 -9.87 -6.10 -2.81
CA ASP A 35 -9.74 -5.75 -1.39
C ASP A 35 -10.69 -4.59 -1.04
N PRO A 36 -11.84 -4.87 -0.41
CA PRO A 36 -12.78 -3.84 0.03
C PRO A 36 -12.15 -2.84 1.01
N GLU A 37 -11.24 -3.29 1.89
CA GLU A 37 -10.60 -2.42 2.88
C GLU A 37 -9.75 -1.34 2.22
N ILE A 38 -9.15 -1.66 1.07
CA ILE A 38 -8.35 -0.70 0.29
C ILE A 38 -9.23 0.12 -0.64
N THR A 39 -10.16 -0.51 -1.37
CA THR A 39 -10.98 0.16 -2.39
C THR A 39 -12.00 1.14 -1.81
N GLU A 40 -12.42 0.95 -0.56
CA GLU A 40 -13.36 1.83 0.15
C GLU A 40 -12.66 2.95 0.95
N LEU A 41 -11.32 3.07 0.88
CA LEU A 41 -10.59 4.13 1.58
C LEU A 41 -11.01 5.53 1.11
N GLU A 42 -11.61 6.29 2.02
CA GLU A 42 -11.83 7.71 1.83
C GLU A 42 -10.49 8.45 1.83
N GLN A 43 -10.28 9.30 0.83
CA GLN A 43 -9.10 10.14 0.74
C GLN A 43 -9.45 11.60 0.92
N GLU A 44 -8.76 12.26 1.84
CA GLU A 44 -8.80 13.71 1.93
C GLU A 44 -8.23 14.31 0.64
N PRO A 45 -9.01 15.16 -0.08
CA PRO A 45 -8.49 15.86 -1.24
C PRO A 45 -7.38 16.83 -0.83
N ASP A 46 -6.30 16.86 -1.61
CA ASP A 46 -5.19 17.82 -1.52
C ASP A 46 -4.37 17.85 -0.21
N SER A 47 -4.38 16.78 0.59
CA SER A 47 -3.48 16.68 1.76
C SER A 47 -2.03 16.35 1.37
N THR A 48 -1.06 16.85 2.15
CA THR A 48 0.36 16.50 1.97
C THR A 48 0.59 15.00 2.14
N GLY A 49 -0.08 14.37 3.12
CA GLY A 49 0.02 12.93 3.35
C GLY A 49 -0.37 12.10 2.13
N ARG A 50 -1.46 12.49 1.44
CA ARG A 50 -1.87 11.87 0.18
C ARG A 50 -0.80 11.98 -0.91
N GLN A 51 -0.27 13.19 -1.11
CA GLN A 51 0.77 13.40 -2.14
C GLN A 51 2.03 12.58 -1.85
N VAL A 52 2.44 12.50 -0.58
CA VAL A 52 3.58 11.69 -0.14
C VAL A 52 3.31 10.20 -0.37
N GLY A 53 2.16 9.68 0.08
CA GLY A 53 1.80 8.26 -0.10
C GLY A 53 1.75 7.85 -1.57
N MET A 54 1.14 8.67 -2.44
CA MET A 54 1.14 8.46 -3.88
C MET A 54 2.56 8.46 -4.47
N ARG A 55 3.41 9.41 -4.09
CA ARG A 55 4.81 9.47 -4.56
C ARG A 55 5.60 8.23 -4.13
N LEU A 56 5.42 7.78 -2.90
CA LEU A 56 6.04 6.55 -2.40
C LEU A 56 5.56 5.33 -3.18
N ALA A 57 4.27 5.26 -3.53
CA ALA A 57 3.72 4.17 -4.33
C ALA A 57 4.35 4.12 -5.73
N ILE A 58 4.54 5.27 -6.37
CA ILE A 58 5.14 5.38 -7.71
C ILE A 58 6.63 5.03 -7.68
N ILE A 59 7.39 5.58 -6.73
CA ILE A 59 8.85 5.39 -6.68
C ILE A 59 9.20 3.99 -6.18
N GLY A 60 8.41 3.45 -5.25
CA GLY A 60 8.64 2.15 -4.64
C GLY A 60 8.42 0.98 -5.58
N ASP A 61 7.83 1.19 -6.77
CA ASP A 61 7.41 0.12 -7.67
C ASP A 61 8.55 -0.79 -8.14
N ASP A 62 9.60 -0.20 -8.72
CA ASP A 62 10.78 -0.92 -9.21
C ASP A 62 11.56 -1.61 -8.07
N ILE A 63 11.57 -0.99 -6.89
CA ILE A 63 12.20 -1.59 -5.70
C ILE A 63 11.37 -2.78 -5.22
N ASN A 64 10.06 -2.60 -5.05
CA ASN A 64 9.14 -3.64 -4.59
C ASN A 64 9.14 -4.82 -5.54
N GLN A 65 9.19 -4.61 -6.85
CA GLN A 65 9.23 -5.69 -7.84
C GLN A 65 10.45 -6.61 -7.66
N ARG A 66 11.61 -6.07 -7.27
CA ARG A 66 12.81 -6.87 -7.00
C ARG A 66 12.66 -7.79 -5.79
N TYR A 67 11.83 -7.41 -4.83
CA TYR A 67 11.62 -8.15 -3.58
C TYR A 67 10.28 -8.91 -3.53
N ASP A 68 9.39 -8.74 -4.52
CA ASP A 68 8.04 -9.35 -4.52
C ASP A 68 8.09 -10.87 -4.35
N ALA A 69 8.98 -11.57 -5.04
CA ALA A 69 9.14 -13.02 -4.91
C ALA A 69 9.54 -13.44 -3.48
N GLU A 70 10.43 -12.68 -2.85
CA GLU A 70 10.89 -12.93 -1.47
C GLU A 70 9.75 -12.67 -0.47
N PHE A 71 9.04 -11.55 -0.60
CA PHE A 71 7.89 -11.23 0.24
C PHE A 71 6.78 -12.27 0.12
N ARG A 72 6.46 -12.74 -1.09
CA ARG A 72 5.46 -13.80 -1.29
C ARG A 72 5.87 -15.11 -0.62
N GLU A 73 7.13 -15.49 -0.71
CA GLU A 73 7.64 -16.70 -0.05
C GLU A 73 7.58 -16.57 1.47
N MET A 74 7.96 -15.40 2.00
CA MET A 74 7.86 -15.10 3.44
C MET A 74 6.40 -15.16 3.92
N LEU A 75 5.45 -14.56 3.20
CA LEU A 75 4.03 -14.59 3.55
C LEU A 75 3.43 -16.00 3.49
N LYS A 76 3.81 -16.81 2.50
CA LYS A 76 3.39 -18.22 2.42
C LYS A 76 3.92 -19.05 3.60
N SER A 77 5.15 -18.79 4.03
CA SER A 77 5.76 -19.45 5.18
C SER A 77 5.10 -19.02 6.50
N LEU A 78 4.82 -17.72 6.64
CA LEU A 78 4.23 -17.15 7.84
C LEU A 78 2.78 -17.59 8.06
N GLN A 79 2.00 -17.77 6.97
CA GLN A 79 0.57 -18.04 7.01
C GLN A 79 -0.17 -17.07 7.95
N PRO A 80 -0.11 -15.75 7.65
CA PRO A 80 -0.67 -14.74 8.54
C PRO A 80 -2.19 -14.90 8.66
N THR A 81 -2.66 -14.62 9.87
CA THR A 81 -4.08 -14.53 10.24
C THR A 81 -4.28 -13.18 10.91
N LYS A 82 -5.50 -12.88 11.37
CA LYS A 82 -5.73 -11.63 12.10
C LYS A 82 -4.97 -11.56 13.44
N ASP A 83 -4.55 -12.72 13.97
CA ASP A 83 -3.95 -12.83 15.30
C ASP A 83 -2.41 -12.94 15.26
N ASN A 84 -1.79 -13.09 14.09
CA ASN A 84 -0.33 -13.27 13.93
C ASN A 84 0.28 -12.56 12.73
#